data_AF-A0A1J5TXP8-F1
#
_entry.id   AF-A0A1J5TXP8-F1
#
_cell.length_a   1.000
_cell.length_b   1.000
_cell.length_c   1.000
_cell.angle_alpha   90.00
_cell.angle_beta   90.00
_cell.angle_gamma   90.00
#
_symmetry.space_group_name_H-M   'P 1'
#
loop_
_entity.id
_entity.type
_entity.pdbx_description
1 polymer ?
#
loop_
_entity_poly.entity_id
_entity_poly.type
_entity_poly.pdbx_seq_one_letter_code
_entity_poly.pdbx_strand_id
1 'polypeptide(L)'
;MKEVLAAINRHKKAVSNHKLFRDVHTITQESVIEKIDIWAPLFVHLTMTFKDINQMFYHFPNPKNDMQKAINAHAEVDSTHWNMLKTDLQTLGIYNNVKDYGDAMDMIWLDAGAPIRSYMYHAIIRAQMCGDNVYLRMAAMEAGETTVKMFFNTTKYVAGLYEQKTGKQLHYFGNLHIDSEVDNAVDLSIFEQQKLDQETLEKALHIVDAHFDKFKDFLDYKYSITFPSKSLS
;
A
#
# COMPACT_ATOMS: atom_id res chain seq x y z
N MET A 1 -16.37 -3.67 -16.38
CA MET A 1 -15.60 -3.73 -15.12
C MET A 1 -15.70 -5.06 -14.41
N LYS A 2 -16.83 -5.80 -14.47
CA LYS A 2 -16.97 -7.11 -13.82
C LYS A 2 -15.78 -8.06 -14.00
N GLU A 3 -15.24 -8.16 -15.21
CA GLU A 3 -14.07 -9.00 -15.52
C GLU A 3 -12.78 -8.54 -14.83
N VAL A 4 -12.57 -7.23 -14.76
CA VAL A 4 -11.43 -6.61 -14.07
C VAL A 4 -11.52 -6.87 -12.57
N LEU A 5 -12.70 -6.64 -11.96
CA LEU A 5 -12.94 -6.91 -10.53
C LEU A 5 -12.80 -8.41 -10.21
N ALA A 6 -13.22 -9.28 -11.12
CA ALA A 6 -13.00 -10.72 -10.99
C ALA A 6 -11.50 -11.07 -11.07
N ALA A 7 -10.71 -10.40 -11.92
CA ALA A 7 -9.27 -10.58 -12.00
C ALA A 7 -8.56 -10.18 -10.70
N ILE A 8 -8.90 -9.01 -10.13
CA ILE A 8 -8.38 -8.54 -8.83
C ILE A 8 -8.68 -9.59 -7.75
N ASN A 9 -9.90 -10.11 -7.68
CA ASN A 9 -10.27 -11.14 -6.73
C ASN A 9 -9.52 -12.48 -6.92
N ARG A 10 -9.24 -12.88 -8.17
CA ARG A 10 -8.41 -14.07 -8.45
C ARG A 10 -6.98 -13.87 -7.94
N HIS A 11 -6.37 -12.72 -8.23
CA HIS A 11 -5.03 -12.39 -7.75
C HIS A 11 -4.94 -12.29 -6.23
N LYS A 12 -5.92 -11.65 -5.59
CA LYS A 12 -6.05 -11.60 -4.13
C LYS A 12 -5.99 -13.00 -3.50
N LYS A 13 -6.75 -13.95 -4.05
CA LYS A 13 -6.76 -15.36 -3.60
C LYS A 13 -5.43 -16.08 -3.88
N ALA A 14 -4.76 -15.77 -4.98
CA ALA A 14 -3.47 -16.37 -5.30
C ALA A 14 -2.39 -15.89 -4.32
N VAL A 15 -2.36 -14.58 -4.05
CA VAL A 15 -1.34 -13.94 -3.21
C VAL A 15 -1.61 -14.15 -1.71
N SER A 16 -2.85 -14.45 -1.28
CA SER A 16 -3.15 -14.70 0.15
C SER A 16 -2.38 -15.88 0.76
N ASN A 17 -1.82 -16.77 -0.07
CA ASN A 17 -0.97 -17.87 0.37
C ASN A 17 0.51 -17.49 0.55
N HIS A 18 0.87 -16.22 0.36
CA HIS A 18 2.24 -15.77 0.51
C HIS A 18 2.74 -15.99 1.94
N LYS A 19 3.95 -16.56 2.07
CA LYS A 19 4.59 -16.93 3.35
C LYS A 19 4.62 -15.82 4.39
N LEU A 20 4.76 -14.55 3.98
CA LEU A 20 4.72 -13.39 4.88
C LEU A 20 3.45 -13.36 5.72
N PHE A 21 2.28 -13.57 5.12
CA PHE A 21 0.99 -13.48 5.81
C PHE A 21 0.80 -14.59 6.85
N ARG A 22 1.43 -15.75 6.64
CA ARG A 22 1.46 -16.84 7.61
C ARG A 22 2.49 -16.56 8.71
N ASP A 23 3.73 -16.33 8.32
CA ASP A 23 4.88 -16.35 9.23
C ASP A 23 4.97 -15.08 10.10
N VAL A 24 4.32 -13.99 9.73
CA VAL A 24 4.15 -12.79 10.59
C VAL A 24 3.60 -13.13 11.98
N HIS A 25 2.75 -14.15 12.10
CA HIS A 25 2.16 -14.60 13.36
C HIS A 25 3.17 -15.35 14.26
N THR A 26 4.36 -15.65 13.74
CA THR A 26 5.48 -16.18 14.53
C THR A 26 6.31 -15.08 15.20
N ILE A 27 6.08 -13.80 14.84
CA ILE A 27 6.65 -12.66 15.55
C ILE A 27 6.09 -12.66 16.97
N THR A 28 6.99 -12.46 17.94
CA THR A 28 6.68 -12.43 19.37
C THR A 28 6.82 -11.02 19.92
N GLN A 29 6.34 -10.79 21.14
CA GLN A 29 6.55 -9.51 21.82
C GLN A 29 8.04 -9.19 21.98
N GLU A 30 8.91 -10.17 22.14
CA GLU A 30 10.36 -9.97 22.29
C GLU A 30 10.97 -9.31 21.05
N SER A 31 10.55 -9.75 19.86
CA SER A 31 11.11 -9.32 18.57
C SER A 31 10.36 -8.18 17.88
N VAL A 32 9.14 -7.84 18.34
CA VAL A 32 8.25 -6.89 17.63
C VAL A 32 8.87 -5.51 17.38
N ILE A 33 9.63 -4.97 18.35
CA ILE A 33 10.25 -3.64 18.23
C ILE A 33 11.26 -3.62 17.09
N GLU A 34 12.15 -4.62 17.03
CA GLU A 34 13.12 -4.76 15.95
C GLU A 34 12.41 -4.84 14.58
N LYS A 35 11.31 -5.60 14.48
CA LYS A 35 10.60 -5.77 13.21
C LYS A 35 9.94 -4.48 12.73
N ILE A 36 9.29 -3.73 13.63
CA ILE A 36 8.66 -2.47 13.23
C ILE A 36 9.70 -1.39 12.92
N ASP A 37 10.84 -1.35 13.63
CA ASP A 37 11.93 -0.41 13.38
C ASP A 37 12.58 -0.64 12.00
N ILE A 38 12.68 -1.89 11.56
CA ILE A 38 13.13 -2.22 10.19
C ILE A 38 12.09 -1.78 9.15
N TRP A 39 10.80 -1.94 9.45
CA TRP A 39 9.75 -1.68 8.48
C TRP A 39 9.42 -0.21 8.29
N ALA A 40 9.20 0.52 9.38
CA ALA A 40 8.56 1.82 9.38
C ALA A 40 9.29 2.88 8.53
N PRO A 41 10.63 3.02 8.59
CA PRO A 41 11.35 3.97 7.74
C PRO A 41 11.12 3.74 6.24
N LEU A 42 11.01 2.47 5.83
CA LEU A 42 10.84 2.09 4.43
C LEU A 42 9.48 2.52 3.85
N PHE A 43 8.50 2.86 4.70
CA PHE A 43 7.19 3.35 4.28
C PHE A 43 7.14 4.85 4.03
N VAL A 44 8.20 5.61 4.35
CA VAL A 44 8.24 7.06 4.12
C VAL A 44 8.07 7.38 2.63
N HIS A 45 8.94 6.81 1.78
CA HIS A 45 8.80 6.98 0.34
C HIS A 45 7.47 6.41 -0.17
N LEU A 46 7.07 5.24 0.32
CA LEU A 46 5.82 4.59 -0.09
C LEU A 46 4.62 5.51 0.08
N THR A 47 4.44 6.02 1.28
CA THR A 47 3.22 6.79 1.64
C THR A 47 3.23 8.17 0.99
N MET A 48 4.40 8.81 0.88
CA MET A 48 4.53 10.09 0.19
C MET A 48 4.26 9.94 -1.31
N THR A 49 4.79 8.89 -1.95
CA THR A 49 4.48 8.63 -3.36
C THR A 49 3.02 8.25 -3.57
N PHE A 50 2.40 7.52 -2.64
CA PHE A 50 0.99 7.16 -2.76
C PHE A 50 0.06 8.39 -2.65
N LYS A 51 0.39 9.35 -1.77
CA LYS A 51 -0.25 10.67 -1.75
C LYS A 51 -0.15 11.34 -3.13
N ASP A 52 1.04 11.39 -3.71
CA ASP A 52 1.25 12.04 -5.01
C ASP A 52 0.51 11.31 -6.13
N ILE A 53 0.44 9.97 -6.11
CA ILE A 53 -0.34 9.22 -7.09
C ILE A 53 -1.82 9.63 -7.04
N ASN A 54 -2.39 9.66 -5.84
CA ASN A 54 -3.77 10.05 -5.64
C ASN A 54 -4.06 11.49 -6.11
N GLN A 55 -3.20 12.44 -5.74
CA GLN A 55 -3.39 13.86 -6.06
C GLN A 55 -3.06 14.21 -7.52
N MET A 56 -2.05 13.58 -8.11
CA MET A 56 -1.50 13.98 -9.41
C MET A 56 -2.03 13.13 -10.57
N PHE A 57 -2.37 11.86 -10.34
CA PHE A 57 -2.78 10.93 -11.41
C PHE A 57 -4.22 10.44 -11.28
N TYR A 58 -4.70 10.11 -10.08
CA TYR A 58 -6.06 9.61 -9.92
C TYR A 58 -7.13 10.69 -9.86
N HIS A 59 -6.80 11.85 -9.28
CA HIS A 59 -7.71 12.98 -9.21
C HIS A 59 -8.09 13.51 -10.60
N PHE A 60 -9.38 13.73 -10.82
CA PHE A 60 -9.95 14.42 -11.97
C PHE A 60 -10.14 15.90 -11.64
N PRO A 61 -9.42 16.84 -12.27
CA PRO A 61 -9.57 18.28 -11.96
C PRO A 61 -10.98 18.82 -12.21
N ASN A 62 -11.71 18.22 -13.16
CA ASN A 62 -13.07 18.59 -13.52
C ASN A 62 -13.93 17.32 -13.64
N PRO A 63 -14.41 16.74 -12.54
CA PRO A 63 -15.15 15.48 -12.56
C PRO A 63 -16.52 15.67 -13.23
N LYS A 64 -16.80 14.88 -14.27
CA LYS A 64 -17.96 15.02 -15.16
C LYS A 64 -19.12 14.09 -14.81
N ASN A 65 -18.87 13.06 -14.03
CA ASN A 65 -19.86 12.04 -13.67
C ASN A 65 -19.59 11.50 -12.25
N ASP A 66 -20.53 10.71 -11.74
CA ASP A 66 -20.46 10.25 -10.35
C ASP A 66 -19.33 9.23 -10.11
N MET A 67 -18.92 8.47 -11.14
CA MET A 67 -17.74 7.59 -11.04
C MET A 67 -16.45 8.40 -10.83
N GLN A 68 -16.27 9.50 -11.56
CA GLN A 68 -15.11 10.39 -11.38
C GLN A 68 -15.13 11.08 -10.02
N LYS A 69 -16.31 11.50 -9.55
CA LYS A 69 -16.46 12.08 -8.20
C LYS A 69 -16.13 11.06 -7.11
N ALA A 70 -16.56 9.81 -7.27
CA ALA A 70 -16.28 8.73 -6.32
C ALA A 70 -14.76 8.45 -6.24
N ILE A 71 -14.07 8.39 -7.38
CA ILE A 71 -12.60 8.27 -7.41
C ILE A 71 -11.94 9.47 -6.72
N ASN A 72 -12.38 10.69 -7.00
CA ASN A 72 -11.81 11.89 -6.37
C ASN A 72 -11.97 11.88 -4.85
N ALA A 73 -13.16 11.55 -4.34
CA ALA A 73 -13.43 11.51 -2.92
C ALA A 73 -12.53 10.50 -2.19
N HIS A 74 -12.36 9.31 -2.78
CA HIS A 74 -11.45 8.30 -2.25
C HIS A 74 -9.99 8.77 -2.30
N ALA A 75 -9.54 9.28 -3.46
CA ALA A 75 -8.17 9.79 -3.62
C ALA A 75 -7.84 10.94 -2.66
N GLU A 76 -8.81 11.80 -2.34
CA GLU A 76 -8.64 12.85 -1.32
C GLU A 76 -8.35 12.26 0.06
N VAL A 77 -9.13 11.27 0.50
CA VAL A 77 -8.92 10.59 1.79
C VAL A 77 -7.55 9.91 1.84
N ASP A 78 -7.22 9.10 0.85
CA ASP A 78 -5.95 8.35 0.80
C ASP A 78 -4.73 9.27 0.77
N SER A 79 -4.86 10.45 0.15
CA SER A 79 -3.80 11.45 0.14
C SER A 79 -3.46 12.01 1.53
N THR A 80 -4.25 11.71 2.56
CA THR A 80 -4.01 12.17 3.95
C THR A 80 -3.32 11.13 4.84
N HIS A 81 -3.24 9.86 4.44
CA HIS A 81 -2.78 8.77 5.31
C HIS A 81 -1.32 8.89 5.75
N TRP A 82 -0.49 9.65 5.02
CA TRP A 82 0.88 9.96 5.43
C TRP A 82 0.97 10.62 6.81
N ASN A 83 -0.08 11.31 7.25
CA ASN A 83 -0.16 11.88 8.60
C ASN A 83 -0.15 10.77 9.67
N MET A 84 -0.79 9.63 9.41
CA MET A 84 -0.75 8.49 10.32
C MET A 84 0.66 7.91 10.41
N LEU A 85 1.37 7.79 9.28
CA LEU A 85 2.76 7.32 9.27
C LEU A 85 3.65 8.30 10.04
N LYS A 86 3.42 9.60 9.87
CA LYS A 86 4.13 10.64 10.61
C LYS A 86 4.01 10.43 12.12
N THR A 87 2.80 10.17 12.61
CA THR A 87 2.55 9.83 14.02
C THR A 87 3.29 8.55 14.43
N ASP A 88 3.25 7.50 13.63
CA ASP A 88 3.93 6.23 13.94
C ASP A 88 5.45 6.42 14.05
N LEU A 89 6.08 7.13 13.12
CA LEU A 89 7.52 7.40 13.15
C LEU A 89 7.93 8.18 14.41
N GLN A 90 7.07 9.08 14.89
CA GLN A 90 7.29 9.79 16.15
C GLN A 90 7.10 8.85 17.35
N THR A 91 6.05 8.04 17.38
CA THR A 91 5.77 7.06 18.44
C THR A 91 6.90 6.04 18.60
N LEU A 92 7.46 5.58 17.48
CA LEU A 92 8.60 4.66 17.39
C LEU A 92 9.94 5.33 17.74
N GLY A 93 9.99 6.66 17.87
CA GLY A 93 11.22 7.40 18.15
C GLY A 93 12.19 7.48 16.98
N ILE A 94 11.76 7.12 15.76
CA ILE A 94 12.58 7.14 14.53
C ILE A 94 13.04 8.57 14.21
N TYR A 95 12.26 9.57 14.60
CA TYR A 95 12.64 11.00 14.44
C TYR A 95 13.96 11.34 15.12
N ASN A 96 14.30 10.66 16.21
CA ASN A 96 15.53 10.92 16.94
C ASN A 96 16.79 10.51 16.15
N ASN A 97 16.61 9.68 15.11
CA ASN A 97 17.67 9.23 14.21
C ASN A 97 17.93 10.22 13.06
N VAL A 98 17.11 11.27 12.91
CA VAL A 98 17.22 12.27 11.84
C VAL A 98 17.58 13.63 12.44
N LYS A 99 18.84 14.05 12.32
CA LYS A 99 19.34 15.32 12.88
C LYS A 99 19.47 16.40 11.82
N ASP A 100 19.70 16.00 10.58
CA ASP A 100 19.79 16.89 9.44
C ASP A 100 19.15 16.28 8.18
N TYR A 101 19.21 17.02 7.07
CA TYR A 101 18.67 16.55 5.79
C TYR A 101 19.45 15.36 5.21
N GLY A 102 20.73 15.19 5.54
CA GLY A 102 21.53 14.04 5.11
C GLY A 102 21.00 12.77 5.75
N ASP A 103 20.77 12.76 7.07
CA ASP A 103 20.18 11.62 7.77
C ASP A 103 18.79 11.26 7.19
N ALA A 104 17.98 12.26 6.85
CA ALA A 104 16.67 12.04 6.23
C ALA A 104 16.81 11.42 4.84
N MET A 105 17.76 11.91 4.03
CA MET A 105 18.06 11.36 2.71
C MET A 105 18.53 9.92 2.83
N ASP A 106 19.44 9.62 3.75
CA ASP A 106 19.92 8.26 3.98
C ASP A 106 18.76 7.34 4.38
N MET A 107 17.97 7.73 5.39
CA MET A 107 16.81 6.93 5.82
C MET A 107 15.85 6.59 4.66
N ILE A 108 15.60 7.53 3.74
CA ILE A 108 14.65 7.36 2.62
C ILE A 108 15.29 6.65 1.42
N TRP A 109 16.55 6.95 1.12
CA TRP A 109 17.24 6.60 -0.12
C TRP A 109 18.26 5.47 0.01
N LEU A 110 18.54 4.98 1.22
CA LEU A 110 19.34 3.77 1.44
C LEU A 110 18.89 2.60 0.54
N ASP A 111 19.83 1.74 0.17
CA ASP A 111 19.59 0.62 -0.74
C ASP A 111 18.57 -0.40 -0.19
N ALA A 112 18.43 -0.49 1.14
CA ALA A 112 17.36 -1.24 1.77
C ALA A 112 15.96 -0.74 1.35
N GLY A 113 15.80 0.55 1.05
CA GLY A 113 14.54 1.08 0.52
C GLY A 113 14.30 0.74 -0.96
N ALA A 114 15.34 0.39 -1.73
CA ALA A 114 15.25 0.33 -3.19
C ALA A 114 14.13 -0.58 -3.73
N PRO A 115 13.86 -1.78 -3.17
CA PRO A 115 12.74 -2.60 -3.63
C PRO A 115 11.37 -1.95 -3.40
N ILE A 116 11.20 -1.23 -2.29
CA ILE A 116 9.96 -0.51 -1.98
C ILE A 116 9.76 0.67 -2.93
N ARG A 117 10.84 1.38 -3.26
CA ARG A 117 10.80 2.50 -4.21
C ARG A 117 10.52 2.01 -5.63
N SER A 118 11.12 0.90 -6.03
CA SER A 118 10.83 0.22 -7.30
C SER A 118 9.35 -0.13 -7.42
N TYR A 119 8.75 -0.71 -6.37
CA TYR A 119 7.31 -0.99 -6.31
C TYR A 119 6.48 0.29 -6.57
N MET A 120 6.84 1.41 -5.95
CA MET A 120 6.14 2.69 -6.13
C MET A 120 6.37 3.35 -7.49
N TYR A 121 7.56 3.24 -8.07
CA TYR A 121 7.81 3.73 -9.42
C TYR A 121 6.96 2.97 -10.45
N HIS A 122 6.83 1.66 -10.28
CA HIS A 122 5.91 0.88 -11.09
C HIS A 122 4.44 1.28 -10.85
N ALA A 123 4.06 1.69 -9.63
CA ALA A 123 2.73 2.23 -9.35
C ALA A 123 2.48 3.57 -10.08
N ILE A 124 3.47 4.47 -10.11
CA ILE A 124 3.42 5.71 -10.89
C ILE A 124 3.22 5.40 -12.39
N ILE A 125 4.01 4.47 -12.95
CA ILE A 125 3.89 4.09 -14.36
C ILE A 125 2.47 3.61 -14.68
N ARG A 126 1.90 2.73 -13.84
CA ARG A 126 0.51 2.25 -14.01
C ARG A 126 -0.51 3.39 -13.90
N ALA A 127 -0.32 4.30 -12.94
CA ALA A 127 -1.21 5.45 -12.77
C ALA A 127 -1.17 6.39 -14.00
N GLN A 128 0.01 6.62 -14.56
CA GLN A 128 0.18 7.40 -15.79
C GLN A 128 -0.50 6.73 -17.01
N MET A 129 -0.41 5.40 -17.12
CA MET A 129 -1.07 4.64 -18.19
C MET A 129 -2.59 4.78 -18.20
N CYS A 130 -3.20 5.19 -17.09
CA CYS A 130 -4.65 5.36 -16.99
C CYS A 130 -5.16 6.54 -17.82
N GLY A 131 -4.34 7.58 -18.03
CA GLY A 131 -4.78 8.84 -18.65
C GLY A 131 -6.05 9.38 -18.00
N ASP A 132 -7.00 9.83 -18.82
CA ASP A 132 -8.33 10.31 -18.36
C ASP A 132 -9.41 9.21 -18.33
N ASN A 133 -9.04 7.94 -18.53
CA ASN A 133 -10.00 6.84 -18.55
C ASN A 133 -10.37 6.44 -17.11
N VAL A 134 -11.62 6.71 -16.74
CA VAL A 134 -12.20 6.43 -15.41
C VAL A 134 -12.10 4.96 -15.02
N TYR A 135 -12.22 4.04 -15.97
CA TYR A 135 -12.17 2.60 -15.72
C TYR A 135 -10.75 2.10 -15.46
N LEU A 136 -9.77 2.67 -16.15
CA LEU A 136 -8.35 2.35 -15.91
C LEU A 136 -7.91 2.84 -14.53
N ARG A 137 -8.30 4.07 -14.15
CA ARG A 137 -8.02 4.61 -12.80
C ARG A 137 -8.66 3.75 -11.72
N MET A 138 -9.93 3.37 -11.89
CA MET A 138 -10.61 2.47 -10.95
C MET A 138 -9.92 1.10 -10.85
N ALA A 139 -9.49 0.52 -11.98
CA ALA A 139 -8.75 -0.74 -11.98
C ALA A 139 -7.42 -0.65 -11.21
N ALA A 140 -6.67 0.44 -11.42
CA ALA A 140 -5.39 0.67 -10.74
C ALA A 140 -5.59 0.91 -9.24
N MET A 141 -6.56 1.75 -8.87
CA MET A 141 -6.88 2.11 -7.50
C MET A 141 -7.36 0.90 -6.70
N GLU A 142 -8.34 0.14 -7.22
CA GLU A 142 -8.87 -1.06 -6.53
C GLU A 142 -7.81 -2.15 -6.37
N ALA A 143 -6.92 -2.32 -7.36
CA ALA A 143 -5.78 -3.23 -7.23
C ALA A 143 -4.83 -2.76 -6.11
N GLY A 144 -4.54 -1.46 -6.06
CA GLY A 144 -3.82 -0.80 -4.97
C GLY A 144 -4.45 -1.06 -3.59
N GLU A 145 -5.68 -0.61 -3.40
CA GLU A 145 -6.47 -0.79 -2.17
C GLU A 145 -6.52 -2.25 -1.72
N THR A 146 -6.79 -3.17 -2.65
CA THR A 146 -6.84 -4.61 -2.33
C THR A 146 -5.51 -5.08 -1.75
N THR A 147 -4.38 -4.69 -2.34
CA THR A 147 -3.05 -5.08 -1.83
C THR A 147 -2.69 -4.39 -0.51
N VAL A 148 -3.08 -3.12 -0.33
CA VAL A 148 -2.93 -2.38 0.93
C VAL A 148 -3.71 -3.09 2.04
N LYS A 149 -5.01 -3.36 1.83
CA LYS A 149 -5.86 -4.07 2.79
C LYS A 149 -5.27 -5.44 3.16
N MET A 150 -4.73 -6.19 2.20
CA MET A 150 -4.03 -7.46 2.48
C MET A 150 -2.80 -7.28 3.37
N PHE A 151 -1.92 -6.34 3.03
CA PHE A 151 -0.68 -6.12 3.77
C PHE A 151 -0.94 -5.54 5.16
N PHE A 152 -1.77 -4.50 5.28
CA PHE A 152 -1.99 -3.87 6.57
C PHE A 152 -2.82 -4.73 7.51
N ASN A 153 -3.69 -5.62 6.99
CA ASN A 153 -4.38 -6.57 7.87
C ASN A 153 -3.38 -7.54 8.54
N THR A 154 -2.22 -7.75 7.90
CA THR A 154 -1.09 -8.45 8.50
C THR A 154 -0.34 -7.58 9.52
N THR A 155 -0.14 -6.29 9.24
CA THR A 155 0.56 -5.40 10.18
C THR A 155 -0.24 -5.12 11.45
N LYS A 156 -1.58 -5.24 11.43
CA LYS A 156 -2.44 -5.14 12.63
C LYS A 156 -1.97 -6.04 13.76
N TYR A 157 -1.56 -7.28 13.45
CA TYR A 157 -1.01 -8.21 14.45
C TYR A 157 0.28 -7.65 15.08
N VAL A 158 1.21 -7.16 14.25
CA VAL A 158 2.48 -6.58 14.70
C VAL A 158 2.24 -5.32 15.55
N ALA A 159 1.34 -4.45 15.13
CA ALA A 159 0.96 -3.25 15.88
C ALA A 159 0.33 -3.62 17.25
N GLY A 160 -0.51 -4.65 17.31
CA GLY A 160 -1.09 -5.14 18.55
C GLY A 160 -0.04 -5.68 19.53
N LEU A 161 0.95 -6.43 19.03
CA LEU A 161 2.10 -6.87 19.86
C LEU A 161 2.93 -5.69 20.37
N TYR A 162 3.14 -4.67 19.53
CA TYR A 162 3.86 -3.46 19.91
C TYR A 162 3.13 -2.70 21.02
N GLU A 163 1.81 -2.55 20.90
CA GLU A 163 0.97 -1.93 21.92
C GLU A 163 1.02 -2.71 23.24
N GLN A 164 0.89 -4.05 23.20
CA GLN A 164 1.00 -4.87 24.41
C GLN A 164 2.34 -4.70 25.13
N LYS A 165 3.44 -4.56 24.37
CA LYS A 165 4.78 -4.40 24.94
C LYS A 165 5.08 -3.00 25.46
N THR A 166 4.55 -1.96 24.81
CA THR A 166 4.97 -0.57 25.04
C THR A 166 3.89 0.31 25.64
N GLY A 167 2.63 -0.12 25.60
CA GLY A 167 1.45 0.68 25.93
C GLY A 167 1.13 1.77 24.90
N LYS A 168 1.80 1.79 23.73
CA LYS A 168 1.63 2.82 22.70
C LYS A 168 0.98 2.25 21.45
N GLN A 169 0.04 2.99 20.87
CA GLN A 169 -0.66 2.61 19.65
C GLN A 169 0.03 3.15 18.40
N LEU A 170 -0.01 2.35 17.34
CA LEU A 170 0.40 2.74 15.98
C LEU A 170 -0.86 2.95 15.14
N HIS A 171 -0.93 4.07 14.44
CA HIS A 171 -2.05 4.52 13.62
C HIS A 171 -1.96 3.98 12.19
N TYR A 172 -0.80 4.08 11.55
CA TYR A 172 -0.61 3.67 10.16
C TYR A 172 -0.47 2.16 10.02
N PHE A 173 0.31 1.54 10.91
CA PHE A 173 0.47 0.08 10.92
C PHE A 173 -0.63 -0.64 11.69
N GLY A 174 -1.40 0.07 12.51
CA GLY A 174 -2.49 -0.48 13.33
C GLY A 174 -3.86 -0.37 12.66
N ASN A 175 -4.90 -0.23 13.50
CA ASN A 175 -6.28 -0.33 13.03
C ASN A 175 -6.76 0.90 12.25
N LEU A 176 -6.33 2.10 12.65
CA LEU A 176 -6.87 3.35 12.12
C LEU A 176 -6.75 3.47 10.60
N HIS A 177 -5.64 3.03 10.02
CA HIS A 177 -5.44 3.04 8.57
C HIS A 177 -6.45 2.15 7.84
N ILE A 178 -6.62 0.89 8.27
CA ILE A 178 -7.57 -0.03 7.61
C ILE A 178 -9.02 0.41 7.84
N ASP A 179 -9.33 0.91 9.02
CA ASP A 179 -10.70 1.33 9.32
C ASP A 179 -11.07 2.52 8.42
N SER A 180 -10.14 3.46 8.20
CA SER A 180 -10.27 4.52 7.18
C SER A 180 -10.48 3.97 5.77
N GLU A 181 -9.74 2.95 5.37
CA GLU A 181 -9.83 2.28 4.06
C GLU A 181 -11.16 1.55 3.83
N VAL A 182 -11.79 1.07 4.90
CA VAL A 182 -13.10 0.42 4.86
C VAL A 182 -14.22 1.47 4.83
N ASP A 183 -14.11 2.48 5.69
CA ASP A 183 -15.13 3.53 5.83
C ASP A 183 -15.23 4.44 4.60
N ASN A 184 -14.13 4.57 3.86
CA ASN A 184 -14.03 5.43 2.67
C ASN A 184 -13.85 4.63 1.37
N ALA A 185 -14.19 3.35 1.38
CA ALA A 185 -14.13 2.51 0.19
C ALA A 185 -15.07 3.05 -0.92
N VAL A 186 -14.62 2.98 -2.17
CA VAL A 186 -15.47 3.32 -3.30
C VAL A 186 -16.61 2.31 -3.44
N ASP A 187 -17.83 2.80 -3.64
CA ASP A 187 -18.96 1.95 -4.01
C ASP A 187 -18.73 1.34 -5.40
N LEU A 188 -18.26 0.09 -5.44
CA LEU A 188 -17.95 -0.60 -6.68
C LEU A 188 -19.18 -0.90 -7.55
N SER A 189 -20.40 -0.82 -6.99
CA SER A 189 -21.62 -1.17 -7.73
C SER A 189 -21.87 -0.25 -8.93
N ILE A 190 -21.46 1.02 -8.84
CA ILE A 190 -21.59 2.00 -9.93
C ILE A 190 -20.66 1.69 -11.11
N PHE A 191 -19.57 0.95 -10.85
CA PHE A 191 -18.60 0.51 -11.85
C PHE A 191 -18.93 -0.87 -12.41
N GLU A 192 -19.38 -1.80 -11.57
CA GLU A 192 -19.52 -3.23 -11.91
C GLU A 192 -20.36 -3.46 -13.18
N GLN A 193 -21.45 -2.69 -13.31
CA GLN A 193 -22.41 -2.79 -14.42
C GLN A 193 -21.87 -2.23 -15.75
N GLN A 194 -20.76 -1.48 -15.73
CA GLN A 194 -20.21 -0.83 -16.91
C GLN A 194 -19.53 -1.87 -17.82
N LYS A 195 -19.91 -1.86 -19.10
CA LYS A 195 -19.25 -2.64 -20.15
C LYS A 195 -18.07 -1.84 -20.69
N LEU A 196 -16.91 -2.48 -20.73
CA LEU A 196 -15.71 -1.90 -21.32
C LEU A 196 -15.63 -2.32 -22.78
N ASP A 197 -15.12 -1.44 -23.63
CA ASP A 197 -14.60 -1.88 -24.92
C ASP A 197 -13.36 -2.77 -24.72
N GLN A 198 -12.99 -3.51 -25.78
CA GLN A 198 -11.91 -4.49 -25.73
C GLN A 198 -10.57 -3.87 -25.35
N GLU A 199 -10.24 -2.70 -25.89
CA GLU A 199 -8.97 -2.03 -25.64
C GLU A 199 -8.85 -1.56 -24.18
N THR A 200 -9.91 -0.95 -23.64
CA THR A 200 -9.97 -0.54 -22.24
C THR A 200 -9.90 -1.76 -21.31
N LEU A 201 -10.59 -2.86 -21.65
CA LEU A 201 -10.55 -4.09 -20.86
C LEU A 201 -9.14 -4.68 -20.80
N GLU A 202 -8.46 -4.83 -21.95
CA GLU A 202 -7.11 -5.37 -22.03
C GLU A 202 -6.11 -4.53 -21.23
N LYS A 203 -6.19 -3.20 -21.35
CA LYS A 203 -5.35 -2.27 -20.58
C LYS A 203 -5.62 -2.37 -19.08
N ALA A 204 -6.88 -2.46 -18.67
CA ALA A 204 -7.24 -2.60 -17.26
C ALA A 204 -6.71 -3.92 -16.67
N LEU A 205 -6.85 -5.02 -17.40
CA LEU A 205 -6.32 -6.32 -16.97
C LEU A 205 -4.80 -6.30 -16.86
N HIS A 206 -4.10 -5.71 -17.84
CA HIS A 206 -2.65 -5.55 -17.77
C HIS A 206 -2.20 -4.73 -16.55
N ILE A 207 -2.90 -3.63 -16.23
CA ILE A 207 -2.62 -2.81 -15.04
C ILE A 207 -2.77 -3.65 -13.76
N VAL A 208 -3.84 -4.44 -13.66
CA VAL A 208 -4.11 -5.31 -12.51
C VAL A 208 -3.02 -6.37 -12.38
N ASP A 209 -2.71 -7.10 -13.46
CA ASP A 209 -1.70 -8.16 -13.46
C ASP A 209 -0.33 -7.61 -13.05
N ALA A 210 0.11 -6.51 -13.68
CA ALA A 210 1.38 -5.87 -13.39
C ALA A 210 1.47 -5.33 -11.96
N HIS A 211 0.35 -4.92 -11.36
CA HIS A 211 0.31 -4.48 -9.96
C HIS A 211 0.55 -5.65 -9.00
N PHE A 212 -0.14 -6.77 -9.21
CA PHE A 212 0.00 -7.95 -8.35
C PHE A 212 1.37 -8.64 -8.50
N ASP A 213 1.96 -8.65 -9.69
CA ASP A 213 3.33 -9.12 -9.89
C ASP A 213 4.32 -8.30 -9.05
N LYS A 214 4.22 -6.97 -9.12
CA LYS A 214 5.10 -6.09 -8.32
C LYS A 214 4.80 -6.13 -6.83
N PHE A 215 3.55 -6.39 -6.45
CA PHE A 215 3.20 -6.61 -5.05
C PHE A 215 3.80 -7.90 -4.51
N LYS A 216 3.90 -8.95 -5.32
CA LYS A 216 4.61 -10.18 -4.92
C LYS A 216 6.10 -9.90 -4.68
N ASP A 217 6.77 -9.17 -5.56
CA ASP A 217 8.17 -8.74 -5.36
C ASP A 217 8.33 -7.96 -4.04
N PHE A 218 7.39 -7.05 -3.75
CA PHE A 218 7.33 -6.30 -2.49
C PHE A 218 7.19 -7.24 -1.28
N LEU A 219 6.29 -8.23 -1.35
CA LEU A 219 6.08 -9.20 -0.27
C LEU A 219 7.28 -10.11 -0.06
N ASP A 220 7.93 -10.56 -1.13
CA ASP A 220 9.15 -11.38 -1.08
C ASP A 220 10.29 -10.61 -0.41
N TYR A 221 10.45 -9.33 -0.74
CA TYR A 221 11.42 -8.46 -0.09
C TYR A 221 11.07 -8.21 1.39
N LYS A 222 9.81 -7.88 1.70
CA LYS A 222 9.36 -7.73 3.09
C LYS A 222 9.60 -9.00 3.90
N TYR A 223 9.39 -10.17 3.30
CA TYR A 223 9.68 -11.44 3.96
C TYR A 223 11.18 -11.60 4.25
N SER A 224 12.05 -11.33 3.27
CA SER A 224 13.49 -11.57 3.42
C SER A 224 14.14 -10.72 4.53
N ILE A 225 13.69 -9.48 4.71
CA ILE A 225 14.20 -8.60 5.78
C ILE A 225 13.57 -8.90 7.15
N THR A 226 12.39 -9.51 7.19
CA THR A 226 11.69 -9.83 8.44
C THR A 226 12.18 -11.14 9.02
N PHE A 227 12.33 -12.14 8.14
CA PHE A 227 12.75 -13.51 8.44
C PHE A 227 14.03 -13.85 7.68
N PRO A 228 15.16 -13.19 7.99
CA PRO A 228 16.42 -13.49 7.33
C PRO A 228 16.79 -14.94 7.62
N SER A 229 17.17 -15.68 6.57
CA SER A 229 17.81 -16.98 6.75
C SER A 229 19.02 -16.77 7.66
N LYS A 230 19.12 -17.53 8.76
CA LYS A 230 20.36 -17.55 9.55
C LYS A 230 21.49 -17.89 8.58
N SER A 231 22.39 -16.94 8.34
CA SER A 231 23.66 -17.24 7.69
C SER A 231 24.30 -18.33 8.55
N LEU A 232 24.51 -19.51 7.97
CA LEU A 232 25.35 -20.54 8.56
C LEU A 232 26.74 -19.92 8.69
N SER A 233 27.04 -19.39 9.87
CA SER A 233 28.38 -18.95 10.27
C SER A 233 29.27 -20.16 10.44
#